data_AF-A0A940V8C6-F1
#
_entry.id   AF-A0A940V8C6-F1
#
_cell.length_a   1.000
_cell.length_b   1.000
_cell.length_c   1.000
_cell.angle_alpha   90.00
_cell.angle_beta   90.00
_cell.angle_gamma   90.00
#
_symmetry.space_group_name_H-M   'P 1'
#
loop_
_entity.id
_entity.type
_entity.pdbx_description
1 polymer ?
#
loop_
_entity_poly.entity_id
_entity_poly.type
_entity_poly.pdbx_seq_one_letter_code
_entity_poly.pdbx_strand_id
1 'polypeptide(L)'
;MVQSSFLSRWTGRSEPGETPSPDSEQPTHEVSAPEASRSQLSVWSISPSLERIRQELDEQAGIIGEAKRLLEERLAPFQRHLVEQRRHVDQCLKQLDARLKPLRQFLDGQASNLERVGMHLSGELKEQFEDFEGFLAEQRKTLERANQYLDEQPLPLGRYLEDEKRAIEQIFRDLEERFEPLGRYLKEQQRLLAIMTEPPVIEEFGLLASFCDERHAALERFAVATEYRPQALFEELDGIYRKYAAQDGGRNKRLARLLEQTRHADLRLRESLKPLPREQGDPDLHRLEAAS
;
A
#
# COMPACT_ATOMS: atom_id res chain seq x y z
N MET A 1 1.32 10.21 3.80
CA MET A 1 0.34 9.84 2.75
C MET A 1 0.30 11.01 1.79
N VAL A 2 0.72 10.81 0.55
CA VAL A 2 0.60 11.87 -0.48
C VAL A 2 -0.88 11.94 -0.80
N GLN A 3 -1.57 12.95 -0.28
CA GLN A 3 -2.97 13.17 -0.60
C GLN A 3 -3.07 13.50 -2.09
N SER A 4 -4.03 12.87 -2.75
CA SER A 4 -4.32 12.95 -4.18
C SER A 4 -4.44 14.41 -4.64
N SER A 5 -3.43 14.89 -5.38
CA SER A 5 -3.37 16.25 -5.96
C SER A 5 -4.54 16.55 -6.91
N PHE A 6 -5.27 15.51 -7.31
CA PHE A 6 -6.43 15.55 -8.19
C PHE A 6 -7.66 16.21 -7.55
N LEU A 7 -8.03 15.85 -6.32
CA LEU A 7 -9.20 16.45 -5.67
C LEU A 7 -8.99 17.94 -5.39
N SER A 8 -7.77 18.34 -5.02
CA SER A 8 -7.41 19.73 -4.81
C SER A 8 -7.46 20.54 -6.11
N ARG A 9 -6.95 19.97 -7.23
CA ARG A 9 -7.04 20.61 -8.56
C ARG A 9 -8.46 20.68 -9.13
N TRP A 10 -9.28 19.67 -8.87
CA TRP A 10 -10.63 19.57 -9.43
C TRP A 10 -11.67 20.39 -8.66
N THR A 11 -11.62 20.36 -7.32
CA THR A 11 -12.62 20.99 -6.46
C THR A 11 -12.33 22.45 -6.13
N GLY A 12 -11.10 22.94 -6.39
CA GLY A 12 -10.69 24.29 -6.02
C GLY A 12 -10.59 24.51 -4.51
N ARG A 13 -10.62 23.45 -3.70
CA ARG A 13 -10.26 23.55 -2.27
C ARG A 13 -8.74 23.68 -2.19
N SER A 14 -8.28 24.88 -1.83
CA SER A 14 -6.95 25.06 -1.27
C SER A 14 -6.82 24.19 -0.02
N GLU A 15 -5.69 23.51 0.13
CA GLU A 15 -5.37 22.82 1.37
C GLU A 15 -5.40 23.81 2.55
N PRO A 16 -5.95 23.44 3.72
CA PRO A 16 -5.88 24.29 4.89
C PRO A 16 -4.44 24.27 5.41
N GLY A 17 -3.59 25.15 4.87
CA GLY A 17 -2.18 25.24 5.29
C GLY A 17 -1.32 26.27 4.55
N GLU A 18 -1.66 26.70 3.34
CA GLU A 18 -0.79 27.61 2.57
C GLU A 18 -1.30 29.05 2.59
N THR A 19 -0.93 29.77 3.65
CA THR A 19 -0.79 31.24 3.57
C THR A 19 0.53 31.58 2.88
N PRO A 20 0.55 32.42 1.83
CA PRO A 20 1.80 32.89 1.25
C PRO A 20 2.36 34.03 2.11
N SER A 21 3.64 34.00 2.41
CA SER A 21 4.41 35.20 2.77
C SER A 21 5.78 35.14 2.10
N PRO A 22 6.28 36.29 1.60
CA PRO A 22 7.41 36.35 0.67
C PRO A 22 8.76 36.46 1.40
N ASP A 23 9.80 36.15 0.63
CA ASP A 23 11.21 36.50 0.80
C ASP A 23 11.91 36.17 2.13
N SER A 24 12.81 35.18 2.07
CA SER A 24 14.17 35.36 2.60
C SER A 24 15.14 34.35 2.01
N GLU A 25 16.32 34.89 1.75
CA GLU A 25 17.50 34.36 1.08
C GLU A 25 18.08 33.08 1.71
N GLN A 26 18.82 32.35 0.87
CA GLN A 26 19.73 31.25 1.17
C GLN A 26 20.52 31.40 2.50
N PRO A 27 20.85 30.27 3.16
CA PRO A 27 22.13 29.66 2.83
C PRO A 27 22.06 28.14 2.60
N THR A 28 22.87 27.71 1.64
CA THR A 28 23.33 26.35 1.40
C THR A 28 23.82 25.69 2.70
N HIS A 29 23.05 24.73 3.20
CA HIS A 29 23.56 23.69 4.09
C HIS A 29 23.55 22.37 3.31
N GLU A 30 24.75 21.85 3.02
CA GLU A 30 24.97 20.47 2.61
C GLU A 30 24.34 19.55 3.66
N VAL A 31 23.22 18.92 3.29
CA VAL A 31 22.64 17.82 4.06
C VAL A 31 23.35 16.56 3.58
N SER A 32 24.31 16.12 4.37
CA SER A 32 24.92 14.80 4.28
C SER A 32 23.83 13.74 4.11
N ALA A 33 23.89 12.99 3.02
CA ALA A 33 23.09 11.80 2.81
C ALA A 33 23.29 10.85 4.00
N PRO A 34 22.24 10.14 4.47
CA PRO A 34 22.41 9.15 5.51
C PRO A 34 23.27 8.01 4.93
N GLU A 35 24.40 7.72 5.59
CA GLU A 35 25.29 6.58 5.32
C GLU A 35 24.59 5.23 5.65
N ALA A 36 23.46 4.93 5.01
CA ALA A 36 22.72 3.69 5.21
C ALA A 36 23.15 2.56 4.24
N SER A 37 24.12 2.80 3.35
CA SER A 37 24.16 2.06 2.08
C SER A 37 25.34 1.10 1.88
N ARG A 38 26.18 0.85 2.89
CA ARG A 38 27.29 -0.13 2.75
C ARG A 38 27.05 -1.43 3.51
N SER A 39 26.53 -1.37 4.73
CA SER A 39 26.30 -2.56 5.55
C SER A 39 25.12 -3.40 5.05
N GLN A 40 24.09 -2.77 4.48
CA GLN A 40 22.92 -3.47 3.94
C GLN A 40 23.22 -4.21 2.64
N LEU A 41 24.16 -3.73 1.80
CA LEU A 41 24.53 -4.42 0.55
C LEU A 41 25.27 -5.75 0.81
N SER A 42 26.07 -5.83 1.88
CA SER A 42 26.80 -7.06 2.26
C SER A 42 25.92 -8.16 2.85
N VAL A 43 24.68 -7.86 3.20
CA VAL A 43 23.75 -8.81 3.84
C VAL A 43 23.03 -9.69 2.81
N TRP A 44 22.76 -9.16 1.61
CA TRP A 44 22.02 -9.87 0.56
C TRP A 44 22.87 -10.94 -0.14
N SER A 45 24.19 -10.77 -0.16
CA SER A 45 25.12 -11.71 -0.78
C SER A 45 25.28 -13.03 -0.02
N ILE A 46 24.75 -13.12 1.22
CA ILE A 46 24.80 -14.33 2.04
C ILE A 46 23.74 -15.36 1.57
N SER A 47 22.69 -14.93 0.87
CA SER A 47 21.68 -15.83 0.28
C SER A 47 21.19 -15.32 -1.07
N PRO A 48 21.60 -15.98 -2.18
CA PRO A 48 21.12 -15.66 -3.54
C PRO A 48 19.60 -15.69 -3.69
N SER A 49 18.89 -16.40 -2.81
CA SER A 49 17.42 -16.45 -2.80
C SER A 49 16.80 -15.19 -2.18
N LEU A 50 17.40 -14.62 -1.13
CA LEU A 50 16.93 -13.36 -0.52
C LEU A 50 17.19 -12.17 -1.45
N GLU A 51 18.34 -12.17 -2.13
CA GLU A 51 18.66 -11.16 -3.14
C GLU A 51 17.65 -11.18 -4.30
N ARG A 52 17.27 -12.36 -4.79
CA ARG A 52 16.20 -12.51 -5.79
C ARG A 52 14.84 -12.00 -5.31
N ILE A 53 14.45 -12.32 -4.07
CA ILE A 53 13.17 -11.85 -3.50
C ILE A 53 13.17 -10.33 -3.39
N ARG A 54 14.30 -9.72 -2.98
CA ARG A 54 14.41 -8.27 -2.92
C ARG A 54 14.27 -7.63 -4.31
N GLN A 55 14.98 -8.15 -5.31
CA GLN A 55 14.90 -7.66 -6.68
C GLN A 55 13.46 -7.74 -7.21
N GLU A 56 12.78 -8.86 -6.99
CA GLU A 56 11.37 -9.04 -7.37
C GLU A 56 10.43 -8.04 -6.65
N LEU A 57 10.66 -7.75 -5.36
CA LEU A 57 9.87 -6.74 -4.63
C LEU A 57 10.10 -5.33 -5.15
N ASP A 58 11.35 -4.99 -5.51
CA ASP A 58 11.70 -3.70 -6.11
C ASP A 58 11.09 -3.57 -7.52
N GLU A 59 11.10 -4.65 -8.31
CA GLU A 59 10.43 -4.73 -9.61
C GLU A 59 8.90 -4.56 -9.47
N GLN A 60 8.28 -5.25 -8.51
CA GLN A 60 6.85 -5.09 -8.22
C GLN A 60 6.48 -3.67 -7.78
N ALA A 61 7.34 -3.03 -6.97
CA ALA A 61 7.17 -1.62 -6.61
C ALA A 61 7.23 -0.71 -7.85
N GLY A 62 8.17 -0.97 -8.76
CA GLY A 62 8.29 -0.31 -10.05
C GLY A 62 7.04 -0.47 -10.91
N ILE A 63 6.57 -1.70 -11.10
CA ILE A 63 5.36 -2.03 -11.88
C ILE A 63 4.12 -1.32 -11.31
N ILE A 64 3.96 -1.31 -9.98
CA ILE A 64 2.85 -0.59 -9.34
C ILE A 64 2.96 0.92 -9.59
N GLY A 65 4.16 1.48 -9.53
CA GLY A 65 4.42 2.88 -9.86
C GLY A 65 4.07 3.21 -11.32
N GLU A 66 4.49 2.38 -12.26
CA GLU A 66 4.19 2.52 -13.68
C GLU A 66 2.69 2.35 -13.97
N ALA A 67 2.02 1.39 -13.33
CA ALA A 67 0.58 1.20 -13.45
C ALA A 67 -0.20 2.44 -12.99
N LYS A 68 0.23 3.06 -11.87
CA LYS A 68 -0.35 4.34 -11.41
C LYS A 68 -0.14 5.46 -12.43
N ARG A 69 1.09 5.60 -12.94
CA ARG A 69 1.44 6.60 -13.96
C ARG A 69 0.61 6.42 -15.24
N LEU A 70 0.48 5.20 -15.73
CA LEU A 70 -0.34 4.87 -16.90
C LEU A 70 -1.82 5.15 -16.65
N LEU A 71 -2.32 4.87 -15.45
CA LEU A 71 -3.69 5.18 -15.06
C LEU A 71 -3.93 6.70 -15.07
N GLU A 72 -3.01 7.49 -14.51
CA GLU A 72 -3.05 8.96 -14.57
C GLU A 72 -3.03 9.47 -16.02
N GLU A 73 -2.16 8.94 -16.88
CA GLU A 73 -2.10 9.29 -18.30
C GLU A 73 -3.41 8.98 -19.03
N ARG A 74 -4.03 7.84 -18.74
CA ARG A 74 -5.32 7.42 -19.31
C ARG A 74 -6.48 8.27 -18.81
N LEU A 75 -6.41 8.75 -17.57
CA LEU A 75 -7.42 9.63 -16.98
C LEU A 75 -7.29 11.07 -17.46
N ALA A 76 -6.10 11.55 -17.82
CA ALA A 76 -5.86 12.94 -18.18
C ALA A 76 -6.80 13.52 -19.28
N PRO A 77 -7.13 12.80 -20.38
CA PRO A 77 -8.11 13.27 -21.36
C PRO A 77 -9.52 13.43 -20.77
N PHE A 78 -9.96 12.49 -19.93
CA PHE A 78 -11.24 12.58 -19.24
C PHE A 78 -11.26 13.78 -18.28
N GLN A 79 -10.15 14.04 -17.58
CA GLN A 79 -10.03 15.21 -16.70
C GLN A 79 -10.20 16.51 -17.48
N ARG A 80 -9.56 16.64 -18.65
CA ARG A 80 -9.72 17.83 -19.52
C ARG A 80 -11.17 17.98 -19.97
N HIS A 81 -11.79 16.89 -20.43
CA HIS A 81 -13.17 16.90 -20.89
C HIS A 81 -14.14 17.35 -19.80
N LEU A 82 -13.97 16.84 -18.58
CA LEU A 82 -14.79 17.24 -17.45
C LEU A 82 -14.58 18.73 -17.12
N VAL A 83 -13.34 19.25 -17.11
CA VAL A 83 -13.09 20.69 -16.85
C VAL A 83 -13.79 21.55 -17.91
N GLU A 84 -13.69 21.14 -19.18
CA GLU A 84 -14.36 21.81 -20.28
C GLU A 84 -15.88 21.76 -20.11
N GLN A 85 -16.45 20.59 -19.86
CA GLN A 85 -17.88 20.43 -19.61
C GLN A 85 -18.38 21.32 -18.46
N ARG A 86 -17.66 21.36 -17.34
CA ARG A 86 -17.98 22.27 -16.23
C ARG A 86 -17.97 23.73 -16.67
N ARG A 87 -16.94 24.16 -17.42
CA ARG A 87 -16.87 25.53 -17.96
C ARG A 87 -18.05 25.83 -18.88
N HIS A 88 -18.48 24.87 -19.68
CA HIS A 88 -19.65 25.02 -20.56
C HIS A 88 -20.94 25.18 -19.75
N VAL A 89 -21.16 24.36 -18.72
CA VAL A 89 -22.34 24.49 -17.86
C VAL A 89 -22.32 25.82 -17.09
N ASP A 90 -21.16 26.23 -16.56
CA ASP A 90 -21.00 27.53 -15.91
C ASP A 90 -21.31 28.70 -16.87
N GLN A 91 -20.92 28.58 -18.15
CA GLN A 91 -21.29 29.55 -19.18
C GLN A 91 -22.79 29.54 -19.46
N CYS A 92 -23.43 28.38 -19.55
CA CYS A 92 -24.88 28.27 -19.70
C CYS A 92 -25.62 28.91 -18.52
N LEU A 93 -25.18 28.67 -17.28
CA LEU A 93 -25.74 29.31 -16.09
C LEU A 93 -25.59 30.83 -16.14
N LYS A 94 -24.41 31.36 -16.50
CA LYS A 94 -24.20 32.80 -16.67
C LYS A 94 -25.09 33.41 -17.76
N GLN A 95 -25.25 32.71 -18.88
CA GLN A 95 -26.14 33.14 -19.96
C GLN A 95 -27.61 33.12 -19.53
N LEU A 96 -28.00 32.10 -18.76
CA LEU A 96 -29.33 31.97 -18.20
C LEU A 96 -29.59 33.10 -17.21
N ASP A 97 -28.68 33.38 -16.28
CA ASP A 97 -28.76 34.54 -15.38
C ASP A 97 -28.87 35.86 -16.12
N ALA A 98 -28.08 36.05 -17.19
CA ALA A 98 -28.15 37.25 -18.02
C ALA A 98 -29.51 37.42 -18.71
N ARG A 99 -30.19 36.31 -19.07
CA ARG A 99 -31.54 36.31 -19.63
C ARG A 99 -32.63 36.47 -18.57
N LEU A 100 -32.44 35.89 -17.38
CA LEU A 100 -33.37 36.00 -16.25
C LEU A 100 -33.39 37.41 -15.66
N LYS A 101 -32.24 38.11 -15.64
CA LYS A 101 -32.12 39.45 -15.06
C LYS A 101 -33.13 40.48 -15.63
N PRO A 102 -33.25 40.67 -16.97
CA PRO A 102 -34.25 41.58 -17.52
C PRO A 102 -35.69 41.10 -17.28
N LEU A 103 -35.94 39.79 -17.22
CA LEU A 103 -37.27 39.24 -16.88
C LEU A 103 -37.64 39.57 -15.43
N ARG A 104 -36.71 39.41 -14.49
CA ARG A 104 -36.91 39.82 -13.08
C ARG A 104 -37.18 41.32 -12.96
N GLN A 105 -36.38 42.16 -13.64
CA GLN A 105 -36.61 43.61 -13.67
C GLN A 105 -38.00 43.97 -14.24
N PHE A 106 -38.47 43.23 -15.25
CA PHE A 106 -39.82 43.41 -15.79
C PHE A 106 -40.90 43.01 -14.78
N LEU A 107 -40.76 41.86 -14.12
CA LEU A 107 -41.70 41.39 -13.10
C LEU A 107 -41.76 42.35 -11.90
N ASP A 108 -40.62 42.87 -11.44
CA ASP A 108 -40.55 43.88 -10.38
C ASP A 108 -41.25 45.19 -10.79
N GLY A 109 -41.04 45.62 -12.05
CA GLY A 109 -41.74 46.77 -12.62
C GLY A 109 -43.26 46.57 -12.70
N GLN A 110 -43.71 45.37 -13.08
CA GLN A 110 -45.14 45.01 -13.09
C GLN A 110 -45.71 44.94 -11.67
N ALA A 111 -44.98 44.39 -10.71
CA ALA A 111 -45.39 44.34 -9.31
C ALA A 111 -45.57 45.77 -8.74
N SER A 112 -44.59 46.65 -8.97
CA SER A 112 -44.67 48.06 -8.56
C SER A 112 -45.82 48.83 -9.27
N ASN A 113 -46.11 48.50 -10.54
CA ASN A 113 -47.26 49.06 -11.24
C ASN A 113 -48.59 48.58 -10.62
N LEU A 114 -48.73 47.28 -10.35
CA LEU A 114 -49.92 46.71 -9.70
C LEU A 114 -50.13 47.24 -8.29
N GLU A 115 -49.05 47.52 -7.56
CA GLU A 115 -49.11 48.15 -6.24
C GLU A 115 -49.64 49.59 -6.34
N ARG A 116 -49.10 50.39 -7.27
CA ARG A 116 -49.61 51.75 -7.54
C ARG A 116 -51.06 51.78 -7.97
N VAL A 117 -51.44 50.92 -8.91
CA VAL A 117 -52.85 50.81 -9.38
C VAL A 117 -53.76 50.37 -8.22
N GLY A 118 -53.32 49.41 -7.41
CA GLY A 118 -54.05 48.99 -6.21
C GLY A 118 -54.24 50.12 -5.20
N MET A 119 -53.21 50.92 -4.94
CA MET A 119 -53.33 52.10 -4.07
C MET A 119 -54.36 53.11 -4.60
N HIS A 120 -54.31 53.44 -5.89
CA HIS A 120 -55.27 54.37 -6.50
C HIS A 120 -56.72 53.86 -6.44
N LEU A 121 -56.94 52.57 -6.75
CA LEU A 121 -58.28 51.97 -6.71
C LEU A 121 -58.83 51.89 -5.27
N SER A 122 -57.99 51.54 -4.31
CA SER A 122 -58.38 51.44 -2.89
C SER A 122 -58.67 52.79 -2.21
N GLY A 123 -58.24 53.90 -2.80
CA GLY A 123 -58.43 55.26 -2.28
C GLY A 123 -59.61 56.00 -2.92
N GLU A 124 -59.54 56.25 -4.23
CA GLU A 124 -60.46 57.18 -4.94
C GLU A 124 -61.69 56.50 -5.55
N LEU A 125 -61.64 55.18 -5.80
CA LEU A 125 -62.59 54.46 -6.67
C LEU A 125 -63.13 53.15 -6.04
N LYS A 126 -62.97 52.99 -4.73
CA LYS A 126 -63.12 51.71 -4.02
C LYS A 126 -64.47 51.02 -4.23
N GLU A 127 -65.58 51.79 -4.20
CA GLU A 127 -66.93 51.24 -4.33
C GLU A 127 -67.32 50.85 -5.78
N GLN A 128 -66.55 51.28 -6.78
CA GLN A 128 -66.87 51.06 -8.20
C GLN A 128 -66.07 49.90 -8.83
N PHE A 129 -65.11 49.32 -8.10
CA PHE A 129 -64.07 48.46 -8.67
C PHE A 129 -63.77 47.19 -7.86
N GLU A 130 -64.75 46.64 -7.12
CA GLU A 130 -64.58 45.34 -6.41
C GLU A 130 -64.18 44.19 -7.36
N ASP A 131 -64.74 44.14 -8.57
CA ASP A 131 -64.36 43.15 -9.60
C ASP A 131 -62.90 43.29 -10.07
N PHE A 132 -62.34 44.50 -9.99
CA PHE A 132 -60.94 44.78 -10.36
C PHE A 132 -59.96 44.41 -9.25
N GLU A 133 -60.37 44.41 -7.97
CA GLU A 133 -59.52 43.89 -6.88
C GLU A 133 -59.25 42.40 -7.06
N GLY A 134 -60.26 41.63 -7.47
CA GLY A 134 -60.11 40.22 -7.83
C GLY A 134 -59.11 40.01 -8.98
N PHE A 135 -59.22 40.83 -10.03
CA PHE A 135 -58.27 40.80 -11.15
C PHE A 135 -56.83 41.15 -10.72
N LEU A 136 -56.63 42.17 -9.89
CA LEU A 136 -55.30 42.53 -9.37
C LEU A 136 -54.69 41.41 -8.51
N ALA A 137 -55.51 40.73 -7.71
CA ALA A 137 -55.07 39.59 -6.93
C ALA A 137 -54.61 38.41 -7.82
N GLU A 138 -55.34 38.13 -8.90
CA GLU A 138 -54.94 37.14 -9.91
C GLU A 138 -53.64 37.52 -10.63
N GLN A 139 -53.45 38.80 -10.96
CA GLN A 139 -52.21 39.29 -11.58
C GLN A 139 -51.01 39.16 -10.63
N ARG A 140 -51.17 39.50 -9.34
CA ARG A 140 -50.11 39.29 -8.32
C ARG A 140 -49.74 37.81 -8.20
N LYS A 141 -50.74 36.93 -8.12
CA LYS A 141 -50.53 35.48 -8.10
C LYS A 141 -49.82 34.96 -9.35
N THR A 142 -50.09 35.57 -10.51
CA THR A 142 -49.42 35.23 -11.77
C THR A 142 -47.96 35.67 -11.77
N LEU A 143 -47.65 36.86 -11.25
CA LEU A 143 -46.27 37.33 -11.08
C LEU A 143 -45.48 36.48 -10.09
N GLU A 144 -46.09 36.09 -8.96
CA GLU A 144 -45.46 35.20 -7.98
C GLU A 144 -45.08 33.86 -8.59
N ARG A 145 -45.99 33.24 -9.36
CA ARG A 145 -45.69 32.00 -10.11
C ARG A 145 -44.58 32.22 -11.13
N ALA A 146 -44.59 33.33 -11.85
CA ALA A 146 -43.54 33.64 -12.82
C ALA A 146 -42.17 33.77 -12.14
N ASN A 147 -42.10 34.44 -11.00
CA ASN A 147 -40.86 34.53 -10.21
C ASN A 147 -40.39 33.15 -9.73
N GLN A 148 -41.28 32.31 -9.21
CA GLN A 148 -40.96 30.93 -8.83
C GLN A 148 -40.39 30.12 -10.02
N TYR A 149 -40.99 30.22 -11.20
CA TYR A 149 -40.48 29.55 -12.39
C TYR A 149 -39.07 30.04 -12.79
N LEU A 150 -38.77 31.34 -12.65
CA LEU A 150 -37.43 31.86 -12.94
C LEU A 150 -36.39 31.34 -11.94
N ASP A 151 -36.77 31.17 -10.67
CA ASP A 151 -35.89 30.64 -9.63
C ASP A 151 -35.65 29.14 -9.76
N GLU A 152 -36.60 28.40 -10.32
CA GLU A 152 -36.48 26.96 -10.56
C GLU A 152 -35.63 26.62 -11.79
N GLN A 153 -35.56 27.50 -12.80
CA GLN A 153 -34.82 27.26 -14.05
C GLN A 153 -33.34 26.89 -13.91
N PRO A 154 -32.52 27.49 -13.02
CA PRO A 154 -31.12 27.11 -12.87
C PRO A 154 -30.91 25.79 -12.10
N LEU A 155 -31.90 25.32 -11.33
CA LEU A 155 -31.74 24.18 -10.42
C LEU A 155 -31.32 22.86 -11.12
N PRO A 156 -31.88 22.47 -12.29
CA PRO A 156 -31.50 21.22 -12.94
C PRO A 156 -30.02 21.18 -13.34
N LEU A 157 -29.48 22.31 -13.83
CA LEU A 157 -28.06 22.42 -14.20
C LEU A 157 -27.14 22.40 -12.96
N GLY A 158 -27.57 23.03 -11.87
CA GLY A 158 -26.85 22.95 -10.59
C GLY A 158 -26.78 21.53 -10.04
N ARG A 159 -27.91 20.81 -10.02
CA ARG A 159 -27.99 19.41 -9.57
C ARG A 159 -27.12 18.49 -10.42
N TYR A 160 -27.17 18.67 -11.75
CA TYR A 160 -26.33 17.91 -12.68
C TYR A 160 -24.83 18.01 -12.34
N LEU A 161 -24.33 19.23 -12.07
CA LEU A 161 -22.92 19.44 -11.69
C LEU A 161 -22.57 18.79 -10.35
N GLU A 162 -23.47 18.85 -9.38
CA GLU A 162 -23.26 18.22 -8.08
C GLU A 162 -23.21 16.69 -8.19
N ASP A 163 -24.12 16.10 -8.99
CA ASP A 163 -24.19 14.67 -9.20
C ASP A 163 -22.97 14.15 -9.97
N GLU A 164 -22.52 14.86 -11.01
CA GLU A 164 -21.26 14.52 -11.71
C GLU A 164 -20.06 14.58 -10.76
N LYS A 165 -19.96 15.63 -9.96
CA LYS A 165 -18.88 15.77 -8.96
C LYS A 165 -18.88 14.58 -7.99
N ARG A 166 -20.04 14.20 -7.46
CA ARG A 166 -20.17 13.05 -6.54
C ARG A 166 -19.80 11.73 -7.22
N ALA A 167 -20.25 11.51 -8.45
CA ALA A 167 -19.93 10.30 -9.19
C ALA A 167 -18.42 10.16 -9.43
N ILE A 168 -17.75 11.26 -9.80
CA ILE A 168 -16.30 11.29 -9.98
C ILE A 168 -15.60 11.02 -8.65
N GLU A 169 -15.97 11.72 -7.58
CA GLU A 169 -15.39 11.50 -6.25
C GLU A 169 -15.53 10.04 -5.79
N GLN A 170 -16.66 9.39 -6.08
CA GLN A 170 -16.87 7.99 -5.75
C GLN A 170 -15.92 7.06 -6.52
N ILE A 171 -15.80 7.23 -7.84
CA ILE A 171 -14.91 6.40 -8.67
C ILE A 171 -13.45 6.49 -8.18
N PHE A 172 -13.00 7.69 -7.78
CA PHE A 172 -11.66 7.86 -7.25
C PHE A 172 -11.46 7.19 -5.90
N ARG A 173 -12.43 7.29 -4.98
CA ARG A 173 -12.37 6.56 -3.71
C ARG A 173 -12.31 5.06 -3.95
N ASP A 174 -13.14 4.52 -4.84
CA ASP A 174 -13.14 3.10 -5.20
C ASP A 174 -11.78 2.66 -5.75
N LEU A 175 -11.13 3.50 -6.57
CA LEU A 175 -9.78 3.23 -7.09
C LEU A 175 -8.72 3.26 -5.98
N GLU A 176 -8.73 4.28 -5.12
CA GLU A 176 -7.81 4.39 -3.99
C GLU A 176 -7.94 3.20 -3.03
N GLU A 177 -9.17 2.81 -2.70
CA GLU A 177 -9.47 1.64 -1.87
C GLU A 177 -8.96 0.33 -2.48
N ARG A 178 -8.92 0.19 -3.81
CA ARG A 178 -8.35 -0.98 -4.49
C ARG A 178 -6.82 -1.00 -4.43
N PHE A 179 -6.16 0.16 -4.43
CA PHE A 179 -4.69 0.24 -4.37
C PHE A 179 -4.14 0.13 -2.94
N GLU A 180 -4.93 0.49 -1.93
CA GLU A 180 -4.50 0.52 -0.53
C GLU A 180 -4.03 -0.87 -0.01
N PRO A 181 -4.75 -2.00 -0.23
CA PRO A 181 -4.30 -3.33 0.18
C PRO A 181 -2.96 -3.73 -0.45
N LEU A 182 -2.75 -3.40 -1.73
CA LEU A 182 -1.50 -3.70 -2.44
C LEU A 182 -0.33 -2.94 -1.81
N GLY A 183 -0.53 -1.67 -1.48
CA GLY A 183 0.48 -0.85 -0.79
C GLY A 183 0.80 -1.36 0.61
N ARG A 184 -0.20 -1.84 1.36
CA ARG A 184 0.02 -2.44 2.69
C ARG A 184 0.76 -3.76 2.60
N TYR A 185 0.37 -4.62 1.67
CA TYR A 185 1.01 -5.92 1.48
C TYR A 185 2.49 -5.78 1.10
N LEU A 186 2.80 -4.89 0.15
CA LEU A 186 4.17 -4.63 -0.26
C LEU A 186 5.04 -4.10 0.91
N LYS A 187 4.49 -3.17 1.71
CA LYS A 187 5.18 -2.67 2.91
C LYS A 187 5.42 -3.75 3.95
N GLU A 188 4.43 -4.62 4.18
CA GLU A 188 4.57 -5.73 5.12
C GLU A 188 5.61 -6.73 4.62
N GLN A 189 5.64 -7.03 3.32
CA GLN A 189 6.68 -7.86 2.72
C GLN A 189 8.08 -7.24 2.87
N GLN A 190 8.23 -5.94 2.61
CA GLN A 190 9.48 -5.20 2.82
C GLN A 190 9.90 -5.22 4.30
N ARG A 191 8.95 -5.08 5.23
CA ARG A 191 9.21 -5.16 6.67
C ARG A 191 9.68 -6.54 7.09
N LEU A 192 9.00 -7.60 6.65
CA LEU A 192 9.37 -8.98 6.96
C LEU A 192 10.77 -9.30 6.41
N LEU A 193 11.05 -8.85 5.18
CA LEU A 193 12.36 -8.96 4.56
C LEU A 193 13.43 -8.24 5.39
N ALA A 194 13.15 -7.01 5.84
CA ALA A 194 14.05 -6.24 6.69
C ALA A 194 14.38 -6.97 8.01
N ILE A 195 13.37 -7.55 8.67
CA ILE A 195 13.53 -8.36 9.90
C ILE A 195 14.41 -9.58 9.62
N MET A 196 14.20 -10.27 8.50
CA MET A 196 15.01 -11.43 8.11
C MET A 196 16.47 -11.07 7.81
N THR A 197 16.73 -9.80 7.51
CA THR A 197 18.06 -9.24 7.28
C THR A 197 18.63 -8.47 8.47
N GLU A 198 18.03 -8.60 9.65
CA GLU A 198 18.61 -8.02 10.86
C GLU A 198 19.92 -8.74 11.21
N PRO A 199 20.98 -8.01 11.63
CA PRO A 199 22.26 -8.58 12.05
C PRO A 199 22.16 -9.81 12.97
N PRO A 200 21.35 -9.82 14.04
CA PRO A 200 21.22 -11.01 14.90
C PRO A 200 20.70 -12.24 14.15
N VAL A 201 19.74 -12.07 13.25
CA VAL A 201 19.16 -13.18 12.47
C VAL A 201 20.22 -13.74 11.50
N ILE A 202 21.01 -12.88 10.90
CA ILE A 202 22.09 -13.27 9.98
C ILE A 202 23.22 -13.96 10.72
N GLU A 203 23.63 -13.44 11.87
CA GLU A 203 24.65 -14.06 12.71
C GLU A 203 24.20 -15.46 13.16
N GLU A 204 22.92 -15.63 13.51
CA GLU A 204 22.32 -16.93 13.82
C GLU A 204 22.40 -17.90 12.62
N PHE A 205 22.04 -17.46 11.42
CA PHE A 205 22.13 -18.28 10.21
C PHE A 205 23.56 -18.60 9.80
N GLY A 206 24.48 -17.64 9.91
CA GLY A 206 25.90 -17.82 9.61
C GLY A 206 26.55 -18.85 10.54
N LEU A 207 26.18 -18.82 11.82
CA LEU A 207 26.66 -19.78 12.80
C LEU A 207 26.08 -21.18 12.58
N LEU A 208 24.80 -21.29 12.20
CA LEU A 208 24.19 -22.55 11.76
C LEU A 208 24.86 -23.13 10.50
N ALA A 209 25.13 -22.28 9.51
CA ALA A 209 25.79 -22.69 8.26
C ALA A 209 27.22 -23.20 8.55
N SER A 210 27.99 -22.45 9.32
CA SER A 210 29.37 -22.81 9.68
C SER A 210 29.44 -24.13 10.44
N PHE A 211 28.48 -24.39 11.35
CA PHE A 211 28.34 -25.68 12.02
C PHE A 211 28.10 -26.83 11.02
N CYS A 212 27.15 -26.65 10.10
CA CYS A 212 26.82 -27.65 9.08
C CYS A 212 28.00 -27.91 8.14
N ASP A 213 28.71 -26.86 7.71
CA ASP A 213 29.85 -26.96 6.79
C ASP A 213 31.03 -27.69 7.44
N GLU A 214 31.40 -27.32 8.68
CA GLU A 214 32.47 -28.01 9.41
C GLU A 214 32.15 -29.49 9.63
N ARG A 215 30.89 -29.79 9.97
CA ARG A 215 30.41 -31.16 10.15
C ARG A 215 30.44 -31.94 8.83
N HIS A 216 29.96 -31.33 7.74
CA HIS A 216 29.96 -31.96 6.43
C HIS A 216 31.39 -32.27 5.99
N ALA A 217 32.31 -31.32 6.16
CA ALA A 217 33.72 -31.51 5.84
C ALA A 217 34.37 -32.62 6.67
N ALA A 218 34.00 -32.79 7.94
CA ALA A 218 34.49 -33.91 8.78
C ALA A 218 33.99 -35.27 8.26
N LEU A 219 32.71 -35.36 7.89
CA LEU A 219 32.13 -36.57 7.30
C LEU A 219 32.76 -36.89 5.93
N GLU A 220 33.00 -35.88 5.10
CA GLU A 220 33.66 -36.01 3.81
C GLU A 220 35.11 -36.49 3.97
N ARG A 221 35.87 -35.92 4.91
CA ARG A 221 37.23 -36.39 5.25
C ARG A 221 37.22 -37.85 5.64
N PHE A 222 36.26 -38.29 6.44
CA PHE A 222 36.13 -39.71 6.80
C PHE A 222 35.76 -40.59 5.61
N ALA A 223 34.86 -40.13 4.74
CA ALA A 223 34.45 -40.90 3.56
C ALA A 223 35.59 -41.09 2.54
N VAL A 224 36.50 -40.12 2.42
CA VAL A 224 37.65 -40.16 1.50
C VAL A 224 38.89 -40.79 2.17
N ALA A 225 38.90 -40.96 3.49
CA ALA A 225 40.03 -41.53 4.22
C ALA A 225 40.32 -42.98 3.78
N THR A 226 41.58 -43.26 3.47
CA THR A 226 42.06 -44.60 3.12
C THR A 226 42.14 -45.55 4.32
N GLU A 227 42.18 -45.01 5.55
CA GLU A 227 42.23 -45.77 6.79
C GLU A 227 40.90 -45.71 7.53
N TYR A 228 40.28 -46.86 7.79
CA TYR A 228 39.02 -46.94 8.53
C TYR A 228 39.25 -46.69 10.03
N ARG A 229 39.05 -45.44 10.48
CA ARG A 229 39.16 -45.02 11.88
C ARG A 229 37.93 -44.26 12.37
N PRO A 230 36.82 -44.96 12.69
CA PRO A 230 35.58 -44.33 13.15
C PRO A 230 35.74 -43.51 14.43
N GLN A 231 36.65 -43.89 15.32
CA GLN A 231 36.89 -43.19 16.59
C GLN A 231 37.37 -41.75 16.35
N ALA A 232 38.27 -41.53 15.38
CA ALA A 232 38.77 -40.20 15.05
C ALA A 232 37.66 -39.29 14.50
N LEU A 233 36.76 -39.83 13.66
CA LEU A 233 35.59 -39.10 13.19
C LEU A 233 34.70 -38.66 14.37
N PHE A 234 34.39 -39.55 15.31
CA PHE A 234 33.51 -39.20 16.42
C PHE A 234 34.14 -38.21 17.41
N GLU A 235 35.46 -38.27 17.61
CA GLU A 235 36.18 -37.24 18.37
C GLU A 235 36.11 -35.87 17.70
N GLU A 236 36.23 -35.82 16.37
CA GLU A 236 36.11 -34.60 15.59
C GLU A 236 34.67 -34.04 15.62
N LEU A 237 33.65 -34.89 15.43
CA LEU A 237 32.25 -34.50 15.52
C LEU A 237 31.85 -34.01 16.93
N ASP A 238 32.33 -34.68 17.98
CA ASP A 238 32.15 -34.22 19.37
C ASP A 238 32.86 -32.88 19.63
N GLY A 239 34.03 -32.67 19.03
CA GLY A 239 34.76 -31.40 19.08
C GLY A 239 33.98 -30.25 18.44
N ILE A 240 33.43 -30.48 17.25
CA ILE A 240 32.57 -29.52 16.54
C ILE A 240 31.32 -29.22 17.39
N TYR A 241 30.63 -30.24 17.90
CA TYR A 241 29.47 -30.05 18.78
C TYR A 241 29.79 -29.15 19.99
N ARG A 242 30.88 -29.44 20.72
CA ARG A 242 31.26 -28.67 21.91
C ARG A 242 31.64 -27.23 21.59
N LYS A 243 32.35 -27.01 20.47
CA LYS A 243 32.72 -25.68 19.99
C LYS A 243 31.48 -24.80 19.80
N TYR A 244 30.49 -25.28 19.05
CA TYR A 244 29.29 -24.51 18.76
C TYR A 244 28.32 -24.42 19.95
N ALA A 245 28.26 -25.43 20.82
CA ALA A 245 27.52 -25.36 22.08
C ALA A 245 28.08 -24.30 23.04
N ALA A 246 29.41 -24.16 23.11
CA ALA A 246 30.07 -23.15 23.94
C ALA A 246 29.96 -21.74 23.34
N GLN A 247 30.07 -21.63 22.01
CA GLN A 247 30.03 -20.34 21.30
C GLN A 247 28.64 -19.67 21.37
N ASP A 248 27.56 -20.44 21.28
CA ASP A 248 26.20 -19.91 21.35
C ASP A 248 25.72 -19.68 22.79
N GLY A 249 26.23 -20.46 23.76
CA GLY A 249 25.83 -20.35 25.16
C GLY A 249 24.33 -20.57 25.40
N GLY A 250 23.63 -21.25 24.47
CA GLY A 250 22.19 -21.53 24.54
C GLY A 250 21.28 -20.36 24.16
N ARG A 251 21.83 -19.30 23.54
CA ARG A 251 21.04 -18.14 23.10
C ARG A 251 20.18 -18.47 21.89
N ASN A 252 20.68 -19.27 20.95
CA ASN A 252 19.97 -19.67 19.76
C ASN A 252 19.26 -21.02 19.95
N LYS A 253 17.94 -20.95 20.19
CA LYS A 253 17.08 -22.14 20.34
C LYS A 253 17.11 -23.07 19.11
N ARG A 254 17.35 -22.53 17.90
CA ARG A 254 17.40 -23.33 16.66
C ARG A 254 18.70 -24.10 16.59
N LEU A 255 19.83 -23.45 16.86
CA LEU A 255 21.13 -24.12 16.95
C LEU A 255 21.13 -25.19 18.03
N ALA A 256 20.62 -24.89 19.23
CA ALA A 256 20.55 -25.86 20.32
C ALA A 256 19.78 -27.14 19.91
N ARG A 257 18.63 -26.99 19.24
CA ARG A 257 17.88 -28.13 18.70
C ARG A 257 18.66 -28.90 17.63
N LEU A 258 19.34 -28.19 16.72
CA LEU A 258 20.13 -28.81 15.66
C LEU A 258 21.31 -29.59 16.23
N LEU A 259 22.03 -29.01 17.19
CA LEU A 259 23.15 -29.64 17.91
C LEU A 259 22.69 -30.92 18.60
N GLU A 260 21.56 -30.88 19.31
CA GLU A 260 21.01 -32.07 19.97
C GLU A 260 20.60 -33.14 18.96
N GLN A 261 19.88 -32.78 17.89
CA GLN A 261 19.45 -33.73 16.86
C GLN A 261 20.64 -34.40 16.15
N THR A 262 21.66 -33.60 15.79
CA THR A 262 22.86 -34.10 15.11
C THR A 262 23.72 -34.97 16.02
N ARG A 263 23.78 -34.67 17.32
CA ARG A 263 24.42 -35.52 18.33
C ARG A 263 23.72 -36.87 18.47
N HIS A 264 22.38 -36.88 18.49
CA HIS A 264 21.62 -38.14 18.51
C HIS A 264 21.85 -38.95 17.23
N ALA A 265 21.99 -38.29 16.08
CA ALA A 265 22.36 -38.96 14.83
C ALA A 265 23.77 -39.56 14.91
N ASP A 266 24.74 -38.85 15.49
CA ASP A 266 26.12 -39.35 15.66
C ASP A 266 26.18 -40.56 16.58
N LEU A 267 25.43 -40.55 17.68
CA LEU A 267 25.37 -41.69 18.60
C LEU A 267 24.81 -42.93 17.91
N ARG A 268 23.74 -42.78 17.12
CA ARG A 268 23.19 -43.89 16.32
C ARG A 268 24.18 -44.37 15.26
N LEU A 269 24.86 -43.45 14.57
CA LEU A 269 25.90 -43.81 13.60
C LEU A 269 27.04 -44.57 14.29
N ARG A 270 27.46 -44.13 15.47
CA ARG A 270 28.50 -44.79 16.27
C ARG A 270 28.12 -46.20 16.66
N GLU A 271 26.87 -46.44 17.01
CA GLU A 271 26.36 -47.79 17.28
C GLU A 271 26.43 -48.67 16.04
N SER A 272 26.06 -48.13 14.87
CA SER A 272 26.07 -48.87 13.60
C SER A 272 27.48 -49.20 13.08
N LEU A 273 28.49 -48.41 13.47
CA LEU A 273 29.89 -48.59 13.06
C LEU A 273 30.71 -49.41 14.07
N LYS A 274 30.09 -49.95 15.13
CA LYS A 274 30.77 -50.89 16.02
C LYS A 274 31.09 -52.17 15.24
N PRO A 275 32.32 -52.71 15.33
CA PRO A 275 32.64 -53.97 14.67
C PRO A 275 31.71 -55.07 15.21
N LEU A 276 31.14 -55.86 14.30
CA LEU A 276 30.35 -57.04 14.65
C LEU A 276 31.19 -57.94 15.58
N PRO A 277 30.59 -58.58 16.60
CA PRO A 277 31.30 -59.58 17.39
C PRO A 277 31.88 -60.61 16.43
N ARG A 278 33.21 -60.74 16.40
CA ARG A 278 33.83 -61.88 15.71
C ARG A 278 33.28 -63.11 16.42
N GLU A 279 32.54 -63.95 15.70
CA GLU A 279 32.23 -65.30 16.14
C GLU A 279 33.55 -65.92 16.61
N GLN A 280 33.65 -66.16 17.92
CA GLN A 280 34.72 -66.99 18.47
C GLN A 280 34.59 -68.33 17.78
N GLY A 281 35.57 -68.67 16.94
CA GLY A 281 35.62 -69.96 16.27
C GLY A 281 35.48 -71.08 17.28
N ASP A 282 34.50 -71.94 17.03
CA ASP A 282 34.25 -73.19 17.74
C ASP A 282 35.52 -74.07 17.63
N PRO A 283 36.18 -74.46 18.73
CA PRO A 283 37.45 -75.20 18.66
C PRO A 283 37.28 -76.71 18.43
N ASP A 284 36.11 -77.22 18.03
CA ASP A 284 35.79 -78.66 18.07
C ASP A 284 35.63 -79.39 16.71
N LEU A 285 36.07 -78.81 15.59
CA LEU A 285 35.93 -79.43 14.25
C LEU A 285 37.19 -80.16 13.72
N HIS A 286 38.02 -80.75 14.58
CA HIS A 286 39.16 -81.59 14.14
C HIS A 286 39.35 -82.91 14.91
N ARG A 287 38.26 -83.57 15.31
CA ARG A 287 38.31 -84.98 15.72
C ARG A 287 37.11 -85.73 15.17
N LEU A 288 37.26 -86.31 13.97
CA LEU A 288 36.60 -87.53 13.50
C LEU A 288 36.97 -87.75 12.02
N GLU A 289 38.06 -88.48 11.79
CA GLU A 289 38.50 -89.19 10.56
C GLU A 289 40.01 -89.47 10.81
N ALA A 290 40.50 -90.68 11.04
CA ALA A 290 40.26 -91.91 10.33
C ALA A 290 40.48 -93.14 11.22
N ALA A 291 39.52 -94.06 11.19
CA ALA A 291 39.73 -95.48 11.43
C ALA A 291 39.08 -96.22 10.25
N SER A 292 39.91 -96.53 9.24
CA SER A 292 39.72 -97.58 8.23
C SER A 292 41.05 -97.84 7.56
#